data_AF-A0A939XH39-F1
#
_entry.id   AF-A0A939XH39-F1
#
_cell.length_a   1.000
_cell.length_b   1.000
_cell.length_c   1.000
_cell.angle_alpha   90.00
_cell.angle_beta   90.00
_cell.angle_gamma   90.00
#
_symmetry.space_group_name_H-M   'P 1'
#
loop_
_entity.id
_entity.type
_entity.pdbx_description
1 polymer ?
#
loop_
_entity_poly.entity_id
_entity_poly.type
_entity_poly.pdbx_seq_one_letter_code
_entity_poly.pdbx_strand_id
1 'polypeptide(L)'
;DNMKLSEERAKSVVEYLISKGISPDRLTSRGMGESNPVTVSAKTAAKYPFLKEGDVLTEKFINALPNNQDKEICHQLNRRTEFAITRTDFNETGIPFGE
;
A
#
# COMPACT_ATOMS: atom_id res chain seq x y z
N ASP A 1 -9.15 -4.88 -14.67
CA ASP A 1 -9.27 -3.80 -13.67
C ASP A 1 -8.29 -3.95 -12.52
N ASN A 2 -7.46 -2.92 -12.34
CA ASN A 2 -6.49 -2.84 -11.23
C ASN A 2 -7.17 -2.79 -9.86
N MET A 3 -8.39 -2.25 -9.79
CA MET A 3 -9.17 -2.23 -8.55
C MET A 3 -9.49 -3.66 -8.08
N LYS A 4 -10.09 -4.49 -8.94
CA LYS A 4 -10.42 -5.89 -8.64
C LYS A 4 -9.19 -6.70 -8.24
N LEU A 5 -8.09 -6.56 -8.99
CA LEU A 5 -6.84 -7.26 -8.67
C LEU A 5 -6.25 -6.83 -7.32
N SER A 6 -6.30 -5.53 -7.00
CA SER A 6 -5.83 -5.03 -5.71
C SER A 6 -6.70 -5.51 -4.55
N GLU A 7 -8.01 -5.63 -4.76
CA GLU A 7 -8.97 -6.14 -3.79
C GLU A 7 -8.76 -7.63 -3.53
N GLU A 8 -8.58 -8.44 -4.58
CA GLU A 8 -8.25 -9.87 -4.46
C GLU A 8 -6.94 -10.09 -3.70
N ARG A 9 -5.90 -9.28 -3.96
CA ARG A 9 -4.64 -9.33 -3.20
C ARG A 9 -4.84 -8.98 -1.73
N ALA A 10 -5.58 -7.91 -1.44
CA ALA A 10 -5.86 -7.50 -0.07
C ALA A 10 -6.66 -8.57 0.69
N LYS A 11 -7.63 -9.21 0.02
CA LYS A 11 -8.42 -10.30 0.58
C LYS A 11 -7.56 -11.52 0.91
N SER A 12 -6.67 -11.94 0.00
CA SER A 12 -5.76 -13.08 0.22
C SER A 12 -4.87 -12.88 1.46
N VAL A 13 -4.41 -11.65 1.68
CA VAL A 13 -3.61 -11.30 2.87
C VAL A 13 -4.46 -11.40 4.14
N VAL A 14 -5.70 -10.90 4.13
CA VAL A 14 -6.62 -11.01 5.28
C VAL A 14 -6.94 -12.48 5.59
N GLU A 15 -7.27 -13.27 4.57
CA GLU A 15 -7.54 -14.71 4.71
C GLU A 15 -6.34 -15.45 5.33
N TYR A 16 -5.11 -15.11 4.91
CA TYR A 16 -3.91 -15.67 5.51
C TYR A 16 -3.78 -15.30 6.99
N LEU A 17 -4.01 -14.03 7.36
CA LEU A 17 -3.93 -13.60 8.76
C LEU A 17 -5.00 -14.25 9.65
N ILE A 18 -6.22 -14.43 9.13
CA ILE A 18 -7.28 -15.19 9.81
C ILE A 18 -6.85 -16.65 10.00
N SER A 19 -6.24 -17.27 8.98
CA SER A 19 -5.72 -18.65 9.08
C SER A 19 -4.63 -18.80 10.15
N LYS A 20 -3.97 -17.70 10.53
CA LYS A 20 -2.98 -17.64 11.61
C LYS A 20 -3.57 -17.29 12.97
N GLY A 21 -4.89 -17.21 13.08
CA GLY A 21 -5.60 -16.98 14.35
C GLY A 21 -5.84 -15.52 14.71
N ILE A 22 -5.64 -14.58 13.78
CA ILE A 22 -6.03 -13.18 14.02
C ILE A 22 -7.53 -13.03 13.79
N SER A 23 -8.24 -12.50 14.78
CA SER A 23 -9.67 -12.23 14.65
C SER A 23 -9.97 -11.34 13.43
N PRO A 24 -10.95 -11.72 12.57
CA PRO A 24 -11.33 -10.93 11.40
C PRO A 24 -11.79 -9.52 11.77
N ASP A 25 -12.32 -9.32 12.98
CA ASP A 25 -12.79 -8.01 13.45
C ASP A 25 -11.65 -6.98 13.61
N ARG A 26 -10.40 -7.46 13.66
CA ARG A 26 -9.19 -6.61 13.71
C ARG A 26 -8.68 -6.20 12.34
N LEU A 27 -9.24 -6.77 11.27
CA LEU A 27 -8.68 -6.70 9.93
C LEU A 27 -9.64 -6.00 8.98
N THR A 28 -9.13 -5.00 8.27
CA THR A 28 -9.86 -4.38 7.16
C THR A 28 -8.99 -4.48 5.92
N SER A 29 -9.52 -5.09 4.86
CA SER A 29 -8.89 -5.06 3.54
C SER A 29 -9.48 -3.92 2.71
N ARG A 30 -8.64 -3.24 1.95
CA ARG A 30 -9.07 -2.27 0.94
C ARG A 30 -8.16 -2.38 -0.28
N GLY A 31 -8.74 -2.71 -1.43
CA GLY A 31 -8.07 -2.55 -2.71
C GLY A 31 -7.98 -1.05 -3.05
N MET A 32 -6.77 -0.53 -3.25
CA MET A 32 -6.56 0.87 -3.63
C MET A 32 -6.28 1.04 -5.12
N GLY A 33 -6.19 -0.05 -5.90
CA GLY A 33 -5.84 -0.03 -7.31
C GLY A 33 -4.68 0.92 -7.60
N GLU A 34 -4.91 1.88 -8.50
CA GLU A 34 -3.99 2.98 -8.84
C GLU A 34 -4.36 4.31 -8.16
N SER A 35 -5.36 4.32 -7.28
CA SER A 35 -5.88 5.56 -6.67
C SER A 35 -5.01 6.10 -5.54
N ASN A 36 -3.95 5.39 -5.14
CA ASN A 36 -2.99 5.85 -4.13
C ASN A 36 -1.52 5.68 -4.60
N PRO A 37 -1.05 6.51 -5.55
CA PRO A 37 0.33 6.47 -6.04
C PRO A 37 1.35 6.76 -4.92
N VAL A 38 2.56 6.20 -5.00
CA VAL A 38 3.63 6.51 -4.04
C VAL A 38 4.05 7.97 -4.19
N THR A 39 4.27 8.62 -3.06
CA THR A 39 5.05 9.86 -2.99
C THR A 39 6.51 9.50 -2.73
N VAL A 40 7.41 10.01 -3.56
CA VAL A 40 8.84 9.77 -3.48
C VAL A 40 9.39 10.37 -2.18
N SER A 41 9.98 9.51 -1.35
CA SER A 41 10.67 9.93 -0.13
C SER A 41 12.12 10.35 -0.42
N ALA A 42 12.76 11.05 0.52
CA ALA A 42 14.19 11.37 0.47
C ALA A 42 15.08 10.15 0.13
N LYS A 43 14.77 8.97 0.70
CA LYS A 43 15.50 7.73 0.45
C LYS A 43 15.33 7.23 -0.98
N THR A 44 14.12 7.35 -1.52
CA THR A 44 13.81 6.95 -2.90
C THR A 44 14.51 7.88 -3.90
N ALA A 45 14.48 9.20 -3.66
CA ALA A 45 15.19 10.18 -4.47
C ALA A 45 16.71 9.98 -4.45
N ALA A 46 17.28 9.62 -3.29
CA ALA A 46 18.70 9.29 -3.19
C ALA A 46 19.10 8.04 -4.00
N LYS A 47 18.20 7.07 -4.13
CA LYS A 47 18.44 5.82 -4.88
C LYS A 47 18.22 6.00 -6.39
N TYR A 48 17.30 6.87 -6.78
CA TYR A 48 16.90 7.09 -8.17
C TYR A 48 17.05 8.58 -8.52
N PRO A 49 18.19 9.00 -9.11
CA PRO A 49 18.50 10.41 -9.33
C PRO A 49 17.51 11.17 -10.23
N PHE A 50 16.70 10.45 -11.02
CA PHE A 50 15.67 11.03 -11.86
C PHE A 50 14.37 11.37 -11.09
N LEU A 51 14.22 10.88 -9.86
CA LEU A 51 13.09 11.18 -8.97
C LEU A 51 13.49 12.23 -7.94
N LYS A 52 12.59 13.17 -7.67
CA LYS A 52 12.77 14.18 -6.62
C LYS A 52 11.88 13.86 -5.44
N GLU A 53 12.35 14.20 -4.24
CA GLU A 53 11.55 14.09 -3.04
C GLU A 53 10.26 14.92 -3.20
N GLY A 54 9.12 14.29 -2.91
CA GLY A 54 7.79 14.87 -3.10
C GLY A 54 7.13 14.58 -4.44
N ASP A 55 7.84 13.98 -5.41
CA ASP A 55 7.21 13.56 -6.67
C ASP A 55 6.14 12.48 -6.40
N VAL A 56 4.97 12.63 -7.02
CA VAL A 56 3.88 11.66 -6.90
C VAL A 56 3.85 10.81 -8.17
N LEU A 57 4.06 9.50 -8.02
CA LEU A 57 4.15 8.54 -9.12
C LEU A 57 2.76 8.23 -9.72
N THR A 58 2.03 9.24 -10.17
CA THR A 58 0.76 9.10 -10.88
C THR A 58 0.97 8.46 -12.26
N GLU A 59 -0.04 7.82 -12.84
CA GLU A 59 0.05 7.32 -14.22
C GLU A 59 0.50 8.40 -15.21
N LYS A 60 -0.01 9.63 -15.06
CA LYS A 60 0.38 10.76 -15.90
C LYS A 60 1.87 11.06 -15.79
N PHE A 61 2.41 11.06 -14.56
CA PHE A 61 3.84 11.26 -14.31
C PHE A 61 4.66 10.15 -14.98
N ILE A 62 4.28 8.89 -14.75
CA ILE A 62 4.99 7.73 -15.31
C ILE A 62 4.96 7.76 -16.84
N ASN A 63 3.80 8.01 -17.45
CA ASN A 63 3.66 8.05 -18.90
C ASN A 63 4.47 9.18 -19.56
N ALA A 64 4.70 10.28 -18.84
CA ALA A 64 5.50 11.41 -19.29
C ALA A 64 7.03 11.16 -19.22
N LEU A 65 7.48 10.09 -18.56
CA LEU A 65 8.90 9.74 -18.52
C LEU A 65 9.42 9.36 -19.93
N PRO A 66 10.65 9.76 -20.29
CA PRO A 66 11.19 9.54 -21.62
C PRO A 66 11.54 8.08 -21.89
N ASN A 67 11.99 7.34 -20.87
CA ASN A 67 12.55 6.00 -21.01
C ASN A 67 11.65 4.94 -20.37
N ASN A 68 11.52 3.78 -21.02
CA ASN A 68 10.75 2.66 -20.49
C ASN A 68 11.36 2.07 -19.20
N GLN A 69 12.68 2.17 -19.03
CA GLN A 69 13.34 1.71 -17.80
C GLN A 69 12.87 2.50 -16.57
N ASP A 70 12.80 3.83 -16.67
CA ASP A 70 12.36 4.69 -15.59
C ASP A 70 10.86 4.48 -15.30
N LYS A 71 10.06 4.24 -16.35
CA LYS A 71 8.65 3.85 -16.21
C LYS A 71 8.48 2.58 -15.40
N GLU A 72 9.24 1.54 -15.74
CA GLU A 72 9.18 0.25 -15.06
C GLU A 72 9.59 0.37 -13.59
N ILE A 73 10.62 1.17 -13.27
CA ILE A 73 11.01 1.47 -11.88
C ILE A 73 9.84 2.13 -11.12
N CYS A 74 9.19 3.13 -11.71
CA CYS A 74 8.06 3.80 -11.07
C CYS A 74 6.85 2.85 -10.88
N HIS A 75 6.54 2.01 -11.87
CA HIS A 75 5.51 1.01 -11.72
C HIS A 75 5.85 0.00 -10.62
N GLN A 76 7.11 -0.42 -10.49
CA GLN A 76 7.56 -1.29 -9.39
C GLN A 76 7.36 -0.65 -8.03
N LEU A 77 7.68 0.64 -7.88
CA LEU A 77 7.45 1.41 -6.65
C LEU A 77 5.95 1.53 -6.31
N ASN A 78 5.07 1.51 -7.32
CA ASN A 78 3.62 1.51 -7.12
C ASN A 78 3.00 0.13 -6.87
N ARG A 79 3.65 -0.97 -7.23
CA ARG A 79 3.16 -2.34 -7.01
C ARG A 79 3.48 -2.84 -5.60
N ARG A 80 2.98 -2.15 -4.58
CA ARG A 80 3.20 -2.47 -3.16
C ARG A 80 1.89 -2.84 -2.45
N THR A 81 2.01 -3.71 -1.44
CA THR A 81 0.95 -3.99 -0.47
C THR A 81 1.33 -3.29 0.82
N GLU A 82 0.50 -2.36 1.30
CA GLU A 82 0.75 -1.62 2.54
C GLU A 82 -0.11 -2.17 3.68
N PHE A 83 0.46 -2.14 4.89
CA PHE A 83 -0.25 -2.42 6.13
C PHE A 83 -0.28 -1.14 6.96
N ALA A 84 -1.45 -0.75 7.42
CA ALA A 84 -1.63 0.38 8.31
C ALA A 84 -2.37 -0.05 9.56
N ILE A 85 -1.87 0.37 10.73
CA ILE A 85 -2.59 0.22 12.00
C ILE A 85 -3.64 1.31 12.03
N THR A 86 -4.91 0.95 11.94
CA THR A 86 -6.02 1.90 11.96
C THR A 86 -6.41 2.28 13.38
N ARG A 87 -6.27 1.35 14.34
CA ARG A 87 -6.61 1.50 15.75
C ARG A 87 -5.71 0.63 16.63
N THR A 88 -5.39 1.11 17.83
CA THR A 88 -4.59 0.38 18.83
C THR A 88 -5.40 0.01 20.08
N ASP A 89 -6.64 0.48 20.18
CA ASP A 89 -7.58 0.28 21.30
C ASP A 89 -8.53 -0.91 21.08
N PHE A 90 -8.14 -1.86 20.21
CA PHE A 90 -8.95 -3.05 19.95
C PHE A 90 -9.09 -3.90 21.21
N ASN A 91 -10.33 -4.23 21.54
CA ASN A 91 -10.68 -4.94 22.75
C ASN A 91 -11.65 -6.06 22.43
N GLU A 92 -11.18 -7.30 22.52
CA GLU A 92 -11.91 -8.51 22.16
C GLU A 92 -12.99 -8.87 23.19
N THR A 93 -12.90 -8.37 24.42
CA THR A 93 -13.80 -8.69 25.53
C THR A 93 -14.72 -7.53 25.93
N GLY A 94 -14.56 -6.35 25.34
CA GLY A 94 -15.29 -5.14 25.72
C GLY A 94 -14.85 -4.52 27.06
N ILE A 95 -13.83 -5.06 27.73
CA ILE A 95 -13.29 -4.55 29.00
C ILE A 95 -12.10 -3.62 28.74
N PRO A 96 -12.21 -2.30 28.91
CA PRO A 96 -11.12 -1.39 28.59
C PRO A 96 -9.83 -1.75 29.34
N PHE A 97 -8.68 -1.60 28.67
CA PHE A 97 -7.38 -1.80 29.31
C PHE A 97 -7.16 -0.71 30.36
N GLY A 98 -7.15 -1.08 31.65
CA GLY A 98 -6.75 -0.17 32.74
C GLY A 98 -7.68 -0.09 33.95
N GLU A 99 -8.33 -1.18 34.38
CA GLU A 99 -8.85 -1.32 35.75
C GLU A 99 -8.20 -2.51 36.46
#